data_AF-A0A2H0PAB3-F1
#
_entry.id   AF-A0A2H0PAB3-F1
#
_cell.length_a   1.000
_cell.length_b   1.000
_cell.length_c   1.000
_cell.angle_alpha   90.00
_cell.angle_beta   90.00
_cell.angle_gamma   90.00
#
_symmetry.space_group_name_H-M   'P 1'
#
loop_
_entity.id
_entity.type
_entity.pdbx_description
1 polymer ?
#
loop_
_entity_poly.entity_id
_entity_poly.type
_entity_poly.pdbx_seq_one_letter_code
_entity_poly.pdbx_strand_id
1 'polypeptide(L)'
;MEKALLWDECGGICPYTGANISFSALFGPESQFDVEHIIPYSRCLDDSFLNKTLCHAAANRNRKKNMSPFEAFGANIDEWRDIVGRVGNFNGSAAREKLRRFNMTSEEIQERFASFTNRHLQDTRYASLEAGRYLGTLFGCREDQPGVDASGTRRVQVSAGQVTALLRNEWGLNGVLNDGGEKTREDHRHHAVDAIVMTLADPGAVKHLSDAAENAPQAGRRRFAPLKLPWERLVHDSREAVASITASHAPNRKVSGGLHDETLYSPPKKDGEERDCVHVRKSLSPMLKPKAAAKFVETIVDPVVRKAVGNHLERHGGDPKKAFSEASDMPFITTGDGRKVPIRKVRVRVHQRATKLGQGPRTRFVMTGSNSHMEVFET
;
A
#
# COMPACT_ATOMS: atom_id res chain seq x y z
N MET A 1 -10.41 14.41 2.51
CA MET A 1 -9.28 14.49 1.56
C MET A 1 -9.77 14.32 0.12
N GLU A 2 -10.46 13.22 -0.24
CA GLU A 2 -10.96 12.96 -1.61
C GLU A 2 -11.80 14.11 -2.21
N LYS A 3 -12.80 14.64 -1.48
CA LYS A 3 -13.62 15.78 -1.93
C LYS A 3 -12.80 17.02 -2.30
N ALA A 4 -11.75 17.32 -1.54
CA ALA A 4 -10.89 18.49 -1.79
C ALA A 4 -10.04 18.30 -3.05
N LEU A 5 -9.54 17.07 -3.27
CA LEU A 5 -8.78 16.73 -4.48
C LEU A 5 -9.64 16.81 -5.74
N LEU A 6 -10.88 16.31 -5.68
CA LEU A 6 -11.83 16.41 -6.80
C LEU A 6 -12.26 17.85 -7.06
N TRP A 7 -12.38 18.68 -6.02
CA TRP A 7 -12.68 20.10 -6.16
C TRP A 7 -11.55 20.86 -6.86
N ASP A 8 -10.30 20.62 -6.45
CA ASP A 8 -9.12 21.20 -7.08
C ASP A 8 -8.97 20.76 -8.54
N GLU A 9 -9.22 19.48 -8.82
CA GLU A 9 -9.21 18.92 -10.17
C GLU A 9 -10.22 19.61 -11.10
N CYS A 10 -11.46 19.81 -10.65
CA CYS A 10 -12.50 20.45 -11.47
C CYS A 10 -12.47 21.98 -11.41
N GLY A 11 -11.45 22.58 -10.76
CA GLY A 11 -11.32 24.03 -10.61
C GLY A 11 -12.47 24.66 -9.82
N GLY A 12 -13.12 23.88 -8.95
CA GLY A 12 -14.32 24.30 -8.23
C GLY A 12 -15.54 24.54 -9.12
N ILE A 13 -15.56 24.00 -10.34
CA ILE A 13 -16.70 24.11 -11.26
C ILE A 13 -17.34 22.74 -11.44
N CYS A 14 -18.67 22.69 -11.34
CA CYS A 14 -19.41 21.47 -11.62
C CYS A 14 -19.32 21.11 -13.11
N PRO A 15 -18.85 19.90 -13.48
CA PRO A 15 -18.67 19.54 -14.88
C PRO A 15 -20.01 19.49 -15.65
N TYR A 16 -21.09 19.07 -14.99
CA TYR A 16 -22.42 18.94 -15.63
C TYR A 16 -23.14 20.28 -15.77
N THR A 17 -23.07 21.15 -14.76
CA THR A 17 -23.90 22.38 -14.72
C THR A 17 -23.14 23.66 -15.00
N GLY A 18 -21.80 23.65 -14.92
CA GLY A 18 -20.98 24.85 -15.01
C GLY A 18 -21.07 25.77 -13.78
N ALA A 19 -21.93 25.48 -12.80
CA ALA A 19 -22.05 26.28 -11.60
C ALA A 19 -20.86 26.06 -10.66
N ASN A 20 -20.48 27.13 -9.94
CA ASN A 20 -19.41 27.10 -8.95
C ASN A 20 -19.77 26.22 -7.76
N ILE A 21 -18.79 25.49 -7.28
CA ILE A 21 -18.80 24.67 -6.09
C ILE A 21 -17.96 25.42 -5.06
N SER A 22 -18.58 25.92 -3.99
CA SER A 22 -17.82 26.56 -2.92
C SER A 22 -17.05 25.53 -2.11
N PHE A 23 -15.75 25.75 -1.88
CA PHE A 23 -14.93 24.86 -1.07
C PHE A 23 -15.47 24.73 0.36
N SER A 24 -15.95 25.82 0.96
CA SER A 24 -16.52 25.81 2.32
C SER A 24 -17.81 25.01 2.41
N ALA A 25 -18.62 25.02 1.35
CA ALA A 25 -19.90 24.32 1.29
C ALA A 25 -19.76 22.79 1.10
N LEU A 26 -18.56 22.29 0.74
CA LEU A 26 -18.33 20.84 0.57
C LEU A 26 -18.45 20.02 1.86
N PHE A 27 -18.22 20.68 3.00
CA PHE A 27 -18.16 20.05 4.32
C PHE A 27 -19.34 20.42 5.22
N GLY A 28 -20.35 21.10 4.67
CA GLY A 28 -21.58 21.45 5.40
C GLY A 28 -22.50 20.25 5.67
N PRO A 29 -23.44 20.39 6.63
CA PRO A 29 -24.35 19.31 7.04
C PRO A 29 -25.31 18.85 5.94
N GLU A 30 -25.65 19.72 4.99
CA GLU A 30 -26.37 19.39 3.76
C GLU A 30 -25.51 19.70 2.54
N SER A 31 -24.65 18.75 2.17
CA SER A 31 -23.81 18.92 0.98
C SER A 31 -24.69 18.89 -0.26
N GLN A 32 -24.81 20.02 -0.94
CA GLN A 32 -25.46 20.14 -2.24
C GLN A 32 -24.65 19.48 -3.38
N PHE A 33 -23.55 18.82 -3.03
CA PHE A 33 -22.57 18.25 -3.94
C PHE A 33 -22.36 16.77 -3.65
N ASP A 34 -22.27 15.98 -4.71
CA ASP A 34 -21.97 14.57 -4.67
C ASP A 34 -20.56 14.31 -5.23
N VAL A 35 -19.86 13.38 -4.58
CA VAL A 35 -18.77 12.64 -5.23
C VAL A 35 -19.45 11.51 -6.00
N GLU A 36 -19.38 11.57 -7.32
CA GLU A 36 -20.16 10.73 -8.22
C GLU A 36 -19.25 9.96 -9.16
N HIS A 37 -19.71 8.79 -9.63
CA HIS A 37 -18.98 7.91 -10.54
C HIS A 37 -19.33 8.22 -12.00
N ILE A 38 -18.37 8.80 -12.72
CA ILE A 38 -18.46 9.19 -14.14
C ILE A 38 -19.14 8.07 -14.94
N ILE A 39 -18.55 6.88 -14.93
CA ILE A 39 -19.27 5.66 -15.35
C ILE A 39 -19.91 5.05 -14.11
N PRO A 40 -21.23 4.81 -14.07
CA PRO A 40 -21.92 4.30 -12.89
C PRO A 40 -21.26 3.06 -12.30
N TYR A 41 -21.13 3.01 -10.97
CA TYR A 41 -20.45 1.92 -10.27
C TYR A 41 -21.05 0.54 -10.54
N SER A 42 -22.37 0.43 -10.70
CA SER A 42 -23.02 -0.82 -11.11
C SER A 42 -22.52 -1.32 -12.47
N ARG A 43 -22.27 -0.42 -13.42
CA ARG A 43 -21.82 -0.73 -14.79
C ARG A 43 -20.32 -0.87 -14.93
N CYS A 44 -19.54 -0.72 -13.87
CA CYS A 44 -18.09 -0.84 -13.98
C CYS A 44 -17.36 -1.17 -12.68
N LEU A 45 -17.97 -1.35 -11.53
CA LEU A 45 -17.31 -1.68 -10.25
C LEU A 45 -16.02 -0.85 -9.92
N ASP A 46 -15.83 0.32 -10.54
CA ASP A 46 -14.61 1.12 -10.47
C ASP A 46 -14.85 2.28 -9.50
N ASP A 47 -14.38 2.10 -8.27
CA ASP A 47 -14.41 3.11 -7.22
C ASP A 47 -13.12 3.95 -7.18
N SER A 48 -12.28 3.88 -8.22
CA SER A 48 -11.03 4.65 -8.29
C SER A 48 -11.29 6.14 -8.47
N PHE A 49 -10.30 6.95 -8.10
CA PHE A 49 -10.34 8.40 -8.30
C PHE A 49 -10.53 8.79 -9.78
N LEU A 50 -10.02 7.98 -10.72
CA LEU A 50 -10.17 8.20 -12.16
C LEU A 50 -11.62 8.06 -12.63
N ASN A 51 -12.46 7.33 -11.88
CA ASN A 51 -13.89 7.24 -12.17
C ASN A 51 -14.73 8.25 -11.41
N LYS A 52 -14.15 9.09 -10.55
CA LYS A 52 -14.91 9.99 -9.68
C LYS A 52 -14.83 11.42 -10.14
N THR A 53 -15.91 12.16 -9.96
CA THR A 53 -15.93 13.61 -10.11
C THR A 53 -16.78 14.25 -9.02
N LEU A 54 -16.68 15.56 -8.88
CA LEU A 54 -17.47 16.34 -7.94
C LEU A 54 -18.51 17.15 -8.71
N CYS A 55 -19.78 17.01 -8.35
CA CYS A 55 -20.86 17.67 -9.08
C CYS A 55 -22.01 18.06 -8.15
N HIS A 56 -22.95 18.87 -8.65
CA HIS A 56 -24.19 19.16 -7.94
C HIS A 56 -25.06 17.91 -7.83
N ALA A 57 -25.57 17.66 -6.62
CA ALA A 57 -26.39 16.48 -6.32
C ALA A 57 -27.62 16.36 -7.23
N ALA A 58 -28.24 17.47 -7.61
CA ALA A 58 -29.39 17.47 -8.52
C ALA A 58 -29.03 16.95 -9.92
N ALA A 59 -27.86 17.34 -10.46
CA ALA A 59 -27.41 16.88 -11.78
C ALA A 59 -27.14 15.37 -11.78
N ASN A 60 -26.52 14.87 -10.70
CA ASN A 60 -26.28 13.45 -10.50
C ASN A 60 -27.57 12.65 -10.32
N ARG A 61 -28.35 12.98 -9.28
CA ARG A 61 -29.48 12.17 -8.81
C ARG A 61 -30.71 12.25 -9.72
N ASN A 62 -30.94 13.40 -10.37
CA ASN A 62 -32.17 13.62 -11.14
C ASN A 62 -31.98 13.45 -12.64
N ARG A 63 -30.82 13.82 -13.19
CA ARG A 63 -30.55 13.72 -14.64
C ARG A 63 -29.67 12.52 -14.98
N LYS A 64 -28.44 12.44 -14.45
CA LYS A 64 -27.50 11.38 -14.82
C LYS A 64 -27.95 9.99 -14.37
N LYS A 65 -28.34 9.83 -13.11
CA LYS A 65 -28.76 8.54 -12.54
C LYS A 65 -27.75 7.42 -12.88
N ASN A 66 -28.23 6.26 -13.34
CA ASN A 66 -27.43 5.11 -13.73
C ASN A 66 -26.93 5.18 -15.20
N MET A 67 -26.88 6.39 -15.78
CA MET A 67 -26.38 6.63 -17.14
C MET A 67 -24.94 7.17 -17.11
N SER A 68 -24.23 7.05 -18.23
CA SER A 68 -22.99 7.76 -18.49
C SER A 68 -23.26 9.26 -18.76
N PRO A 69 -22.24 10.13 -18.71
CA PRO A 69 -22.43 11.54 -19.04
C PRO A 69 -22.90 11.74 -20.48
N PHE A 70 -22.35 10.97 -21.43
CA PHE A 70 -22.78 11.03 -22.83
C PHE A 70 -24.23 10.59 -23.00
N GLU A 71 -24.67 9.54 -22.32
CA GLU A 71 -26.07 9.09 -22.34
C GLU A 71 -27.02 10.14 -21.75
N ALA A 72 -26.63 10.78 -20.64
CA ALA A 72 -27.48 11.73 -19.93
C ALA A 72 -27.55 13.12 -20.56
N PHE A 73 -26.48 13.56 -21.22
CA PHE A 73 -26.32 14.95 -21.69
C PHE A 73 -25.94 15.06 -23.18
N GLY A 74 -25.49 13.99 -23.83
CA GLY A 74 -24.94 14.01 -25.20
C GLY A 74 -25.96 14.30 -26.31
N ALA A 75 -27.26 14.14 -26.04
CA ALA A 75 -28.31 14.47 -27.00
C ALA A 75 -28.42 15.99 -27.27
N ASN A 76 -28.03 16.83 -26.30
CA ASN A 76 -27.96 18.28 -26.47
C ASN A 76 -26.52 18.68 -26.82
N ILE A 77 -26.28 18.99 -28.09
CA ILE A 77 -24.94 19.26 -28.63
C ILE A 77 -24.26 20.44 -27.93
N ASP A 78 -24.98 21.52 -27.64
CA ASP A 78 -24.42 22.70 -26.99
C ASP A 78 -24.09 22.42 -25.52
N GLU A 79 -25.01 21.79 -24.78
CA GLU A 79 -24.77 21.36 -23.40
C GLU A 79 -23.59 20.39 -23.30
N TRP A 80 -23.51 19.45 -24.25
CA TRP A 80 -22.44 18.47 -24.32
C TRP A 80 -21.09 19.11 -24.62
N ARG A 81 -21.02 20.03 -25.60
CA ARG A 81 -19.81 20.80 -25.91
C ARG A 81 -19.29 21.52 -24.68
N ASP A 82 -20.19 22.13 -23.91
CA ASP A 82 -19.81 22.86 -22.69
C ASP A 82 -19.30 21.92 -21.58
N ILE A 83 -19.92 20.75 -21.41
CA ILE A 83 -19.45 19.71 -20.46
C ILE A 83 -18.05 19.24 -20.85
N VAL A 84 -17.85 18.87 -22.11
CA VAL A 84 -16.56 18.41 -22.64
C VAL A 84 -15.49 19.49 -22.50
N GLY A 85 -15.84 20.76 -22.77
CA GLY A 85 -14.95 21.90 -22.58
C GLY A 85 -14.51 22.07 -21.13
N ARG A 86 -15.44 21.97 -20.17
CA ARG A 86 -15.11 22.03 -18.73
C ARG A 86 -14.21 20.87 -18.29
N VAL A 87 -14.53 19.64 -18.70
CA VAL A 87 -13.73 18.46 -18.34
C VAL A 87 -12.35 18.48 -18.99
N GLY A 88 -12.23 19.02 -20.21
CA GLY A 88 -10.96 19.23 -20.88
C GLY A 88 -10.02 20.19 -20.16
N ASN A 89 -10.58 21.07 -19.32
CA ASN A 89 -9.84 22.02 -18.48
C ASN A 89 -9.58 21.50 -17.06
N PHE A 90 -9.84 20.22 -16.78
CA PHE A 90 -9.49 19.64 -15.47
C PHE A 90 -7.99 19.70 -15.21
N ASN A 91 -7.62 19.95 -13.96
CA ASN A 91 -6.24 20.05 -13.54
C ASN A 91 -5.62 18.65 -13.33
N GLY A 92 -4.33 18.53 -13.65
CA GLY A 92 -3.53 17.34 -13.33
C GLY A 92 -3.59 16.20 -14.36
N SER A 93 -2.87 15.11 -14.06
CA SER A 93 -2.64 14.00 -14.99
C SER A 93 -3.87 13.11 -15.25
N ALA A 94 -4.89 13.18 -14.38
CA ALA A 94 -6.13 12.41 -14.51
C ALA A 94 -7.09 12.96 -15.56
N ALA A 95 -6.95 14.24 -15.95
CA ALA A 95 -7.88 14.95 -16.82
C ALA A 95 -8.12 14.22 -18.16
N ARG A 96 -7.06 13.72 -18.79
CA ARG A 96 -7.15 13.00 -20.07
C ARG A 96 -8.00 11.73 -19.98
N GLU A 97 -7.79 10.93 -18.93
CA GLU A 97 -8.54 9.68 -18.74
C GLU A 97 -9.99 9.95 -18.32
N LYS A 98 -10.24 10.99 -17.51
CA LYS A 98 -11.60 11.41 -17.17
C LYS A 98 -12.35 11.92 -18.39
N LEU A 99 -11.74 12.79 -19.19
CA LEU A 99 -12.33 13.26 -20.45
C LEU A 99 -12.68 12.11 -21.38
N ARG A 100 -11.80 11.11 -21.49
CA ARG A 100 -12.10 9.89 -22.24
C ARG A 100 -13.34 9.18 -21.69
N ARG A 101 -13.45 9.01 -20.36
CA ARG A 101 -14.61 8.35 -19.71
C ARG A 101 -15.92 9.12 -19.89
N PHE A 102 -15.87 10.46 -19.85
CA PHE A 102 -17.04 11.28 -20.15
C PHE A 102 -17.55 11.02 -21.57
N ASN A 103 -16.65 10.91 -22.55
CA ASN A 103 -16.99 10.68 -23.95
C ASN A 103 -17.38 9.23 -24.32
N MET A 104 -17.39 8.29 -23.36
CA MET A 104 -17.69 6.89 -23.70
C MET A 104 -19.18 6.71 -24.05
N THR A 105 -19.43 6.05 -25.18
CA THR A 105 -20.80 5.70 -25.60
C THR A 105 -21.34 4.50 -24.81
N SER A 106 -22.64 4.25 -24.91
CA SER A 106 -23.28 3.06 -24.31
C SER A 106 -22.65 1.78 -24.81
N GLU A 107 -22.37 1.69 -26.11
CA GLU A 107 -21.78 0.54 -26.78
C GLU A 107 -20.35 0.35 -26.29
N GLU A 108 -19.55 1.41 -26.24
CA GLU A 108 -18.18 1.35 -25.71
C GLU A 108 -18.16 0.97 -24.23
N ILE A 109 -19.13 1.44 -23.43
CA ILE A 109 -19.27 1.05 -22.02
C ILE A 109 -19.72 -0.39 -21.91
N GLN A 110 -20.63 -0.89 -22.74
CA GLN A 110 -21.08 -2.28 -22.72
C GLN A 110 -19.99 -3.23 -23.20
N GLU A 111 -19.29 -2.91 -24.28
CA GLU A 111 -18.14 -3.68 -24.78
C GLU A 111 -16.99 -3.61 -23.77
N ARG A 112 -16.73 -2.43 -23.21
CA ARG A 112 -15.82 -2.32 -22.08
C ARG A 112 -16.31 -3.16 -20.94
N PHE A 113 -17.56 -3.10 -20.51
CA PHE A 113 -18.11 -3.83 -19.36
C PHE A 113 -18.06 -5.35 -19.56
N ALA A 114 -18.40 -5.85 -20.74
CA ALA A 114 -18.25 -7.26 -21.11
C ALA A 114 -16.78 -7.68 -21.12
N SER A 115 -15.90 -6.82 -21.65
CA SER A 115 -14.45 -7.01 -21.53
C SER A 115 -13.91 -6.66 -20.12
N PHE A 116 -14.68 -6.02 -19.26
CA PHE A 116 -14.32 -5.49 -17.94
C PHE A 116 -14.56 -6.54 -16.88
N THR A 117 -15.67 -7.27 -16.97
CA THR A 117 -15.88 -8.54 -16.28
C THR A 117 -14.69 -9.48 -16.52
N ASN A 118 -14.19 -9.51 -17.76
CA ASN A 118 -12.98 -10.26 -18.09
C ASN A 118 -11.68 -9.58 -17.61
N ARG A 119 -11.54 -8.24 -17.68
CA ARG A 119 -10.32 -7.50 -17.29
C ARG A 119 -10.13 -7.36 -15.78
N HIS A 120 -11.19 -7.23 -14.99
CA HIS A 120 -11.12 -7.29 -13.53
C HIS A 120 -10.86 -8.71 -13.04
N LEU A 121 -11.06 -9.70 -13.90
CA LEU A 121 -10.51 -11.04 -13.77
C LEU A 121 -9.19 -11.23 -14.55
N GLN A 122 -8.48 -10.14 -14.89
CA GLN A 122 -7.13 -10.15 -15.48
C GLN A 122 -6.16 -9.27 -14.66
N ASP A 123 -5.28 -9.90 -13.87
CA ASP A 123 -4.16 -9.25 -13.19
C ASP A 123 -3.18 -8.76 -14.26
N THR A 124 -2.86 -7.47 -14.23
CA THR A 124 -1.95 -6.83 -15.18
C THR A 124 -0.49 -6.88 -14.72
N ARG A 125 -0.22 -7.43 -13.52
CA ARG A 125 1.14 -7.53 -13.00
C ARG A 125 1.92 -8.63 -13.72
N TYR A 126 3.17 -8.33 -14.04
CA TYR A 126 4.05 -9.17 -14.85
C TYR A 126 4.10 -10.64 -14.38
N ALA A 127 4.30 -10.89 -13.07
CA ALA A 127 4.39 -12.25 -12.54
C ALA A 127 3.12 -13.08 -12.78
N SER A 128 1.94 -12.48 -12.59
CA SER A 128 0.66 -13.16 -12.80
C SER A 128 0.38 -13.41 -14.28
N LEU A 129 0.70 -12.43 -15.14
CA LEU A 129 0.61 -12.57 -16.60
C LEU A 129 1.53 -13.67 -17.12
N GLU A 130 2.76 -13.71 -16.62
CA GLU A 130 3.75 -14.70 -17.04
C GLU A 130 3.38 -16.10 -16.54
N ALA A 131 2.90 -16.23 -15.30
CA ALA A 131 2.35 -17.49 -14.80
C ALA A 131 1.16 -17.96 -15.66
N GLY A 132 0.27 -17.03 -16.05
CA GLY A 132 -0.87 -17.33 -16.92
C GLY A 132 -0.44 -17.82 -18.31
N ARG A 133 0.56 -17.17 -18.92
CA ARG A 133 1.15 -17.60 -20.20
C ARG A 133 1.80 -18.98 -20.07
N TYR A 134 2.61 -19.16 -19.04
CA TYR A 134 3.30 -20.42 -18.79
C TYR A 134 2.32 -21.58 -18.61
N LEU A 135 1.27 -21.41 -17.78
CA LEU A 135 0.20 -22.40 -17.63
C LEU A 135 -0.59 -22.62 -18.92
N GLY A 136 -0.78 -21.57 -19.73
CA GLY A 136 -1.44 -21.66 -21.03
C GLY A 136 -0.75 -22.62 -22.01
N THR A 137 0.56 -22.82 -21.88
CA THR A 137 1.31 -23.79 -22.71
C THR A 137 0.80 -25.22 -22.55
N LEU A 138 0.29 -25.59 -21.35
CA LEU A 138 -0.28 -26.91 -21.09
C LEU A 138 -1.56 -27.18 -21.89
N PHE A 139 -2.23 -26.13 -22.36
CA PHE A 139 -3.50 -26.23 -23.09
C PHE A 139 -3.40 -25.79 -24.56
N GLY A 140 -2.19 -25.55 -25.07
CA GLY A 140 -2.00 -25.03 -26.43
C GLY A 140 -2.59 -23.63 -26.62
N CYS A 141 -2.56 -22.79 -25.59
CA CYS A 141 -3.03 -21.42 -25.70
C CYS A 141 -2.15 -20.58 -26.62
N ARG A 142 -2.77 -19.65 -27.35
CA ARG A 142 -2.07 -18.80 -28.31
C ARG A 142 -1.33 -17.65 -27.60
N GLU A 143 -0.17 -17.24 -28.12
CA GLU A 143 0.59 -16.12 -27.57
C GLU A 143 -0.13 -14.77 -27.68
N ASP A 144 -0.89 -14.58 -28.77
CA ASP A 144 -1.68 -13.37 -29.04
C ASP A 144 -2.95 -13.29 -28.16
N GLN A 145 -3.40 -14.42 -27.59
CA GLN A 145 -4.51 -14.50 -26.66
C GLN A 145 -4.20 -15.41 -25.46
N PRO A 146 -3.42 -14.92 -24.48
CA PRO A 146 -3.03 -15.70 -23.32
C PRO A 146 -4.22 -16.34 -22.60
N GLY A 147 -4.12 -17.65 -22.37
CA GLY A 147 -5.12 -18.44 -21.66
C GLY A 147 -6.31 -18.89 -22.50
N VAL A 148 -6.34 -18.65 -23.82
CA VAL A 148 -7.35 -19.17 -24.75
C VAL A 148 -6.71 -20.19 -25.69
N ASP A 149 -7.27 -21.40 -25.74
CA ASP A 149 -6.79 -22.47 -26.62
C ASP A 149 -7.17 -22.28 -28.10
N ALA A 150 -6.68 -23.14 -28.98
CA ALA A 150 -6.95 -23.09 -30.42
C ALA A 150 -8.45 -23.21 -30.77
N SER A 151 -9.28 -23.76 -29.88
CA SER A 151 -10.74 -23.86 -30.06
C SER A 151 -11.49 -22.59 -29.67
N GLY A 152 -10.79 -21.58 -29.13
CA GLY A 152 -11.40 -20.38 -28.57
C GLY A 152 -11.88 -20.54 -27.12
N THR A 153 -11.56 -21.65 -26.46
CA THR A 153 -11.97 -21.91 -25.07
C THR A 153 -10.97 -21.27 -24.12
N ARG A 154 -11.46 -20.49 -23.15
CA ARG A 154 -10.62 -19.95 -22.06
C ARG A 154 -10.27 -21.06 -21.07
N ARG A 155 -8.98 -21.40 -20.99
CA ARG A 155 -8.40 -22.44 -20.13
C ARG A 155 -7.72 -21.87 -18.90
N VAL A 156 -7.11 -20.69 -19.04
CA VAL A 156 -6.42 -20.00 -17.96
C VAL A 156 -6.96 -18.59 -17.84
N GLN A 157 -7.30 -18.22 -16.60
CA GLN A 157 -7.75 -16.89 -16.22
C GLN A 157 -6.91 -16.41 -15.06
N VAL A 158 -6.51 -15.15 -15.10
CA VAL A 158 -5.59 -14.58 -14.13
C VAL A 158 -6.33 -13.49 -13.38
N SER A 159 -7.02 -13.73 -12.27
CA SER A 159 -7.93 -12.70 -11.71
C SER A 159 -7.25 -11.46 -11.09
N ALA A 160 -7.81 -10.25 -11.27
CA ALA A 160 -7.31 -9.06 -10.57
C ALA A 160 -7.83 -9.01 -9.13
N GLY A 161 -6.98 -8.58 -8.19
CA GLY A 161 -7.27 -8.68 -6.76
C GLY A 161 -8.47 -7.84 -6.26
N GLN A 162 -8.91 -6.83 -7.01
CA GLN A 162 -10.02 -5.96 -6.58
C GLN A 162 -11.36 -6.72 -6.53
N VAL A 163 -11.68 -7.51 -7.54
CA VAL A 163 -12.92 -8.31 -7.56
C VAL A 163 -12.89 -9.38 -6.49
N THR A 164 -11.75 -10.07 -6.32
CA THR A 164 -11.54 -11.01 -5.22
C THR A 164 -11.81 -10.36 -3.86
N ALA A 165 -11.31 -9.14 -3.64
CA ALA A 165 -11.54 -8.42 -2.38
C ALA A 165 -13.02 -8.06 -2.15
N LEU A 166 -13.74 -7.65 -3.19
CA LEU A 166 -15.17 -7.34 -3.12
C LEU A 166 -15.99 -8.61 -2.83
N LEU A 167 -15.79 -9.69 -3.60
CA LEU A 167 -16.48 -10.96 -3.40
C LEU A 167 -16.19 -11.56 -2.02
N ARG A 168 -14.93 -11.53 -1.57
CA ARG A 168 -14.54 -11.98 -0.23
C ARG A 168 -15.28 -11.22 0.87
N ASN A 169 -15.51 -9.92 0.67
CA ASN A 169 -16.26 -9.10 1.62
C ASN A 169 -17.76 -9.44 1.60
N GLU A 170 -18.37 -9.42 0.42
CA GLU A 170 -19.82 -9.61 0.28
C GLU A 170 -20.27 -11.04 0.60
N TRP A 171 -19.41 -12.04 0.41
CA TRP A 171 -19.66 -13.42 0.86
C TRP A 171 -19.31 -13.66 2.33
N GLY A 172 -18.85 -12.65 3.07
CA GLY A 172 -18.53 -12.78 4.50
C GLY A 172 -17.26 -13.58 4.81
N LEU A 173 -16.44 -13.89 3.80
CA LEU A 173 -15.23 -14.70 3.95
C LEU A 173 -14.07 -13.98 4.64
N ASN A 174 -14.15 -12.65 4.79
CA ASN A 174 -13.23 -11.87 5.60
C ASN A 174 -13.16 -12.33 7.08
N GLY A 175 -14.19 -13.03 7.57
CA GLY A 175 -14.29 -13.55 8.94
C GLY A 175 -13.89 -15.03 9.09
N VAL A 176 -13.41 -15.68 8.04
CA VAL A 176 -13.04 -17.11 8.09
C VAL A 176 -11.94 -17.38 9.12
N LEU A 177 -10.95 -16.48 9.22
CA LEU A 177 -9.81 -16.57 10.13
C LEU A 177 -9.94 -15.70 11.38
N ASN A 178 -11.03 -14.94 11.54
CA ASN A 178 -11.20 -14.07 12.70
C ASN A 178 -12.00 -14.81 13.76
N ASP A 179 -11.29 -15.45 14.69
CA ASP A 179 -11.89 -16.21 15.79
C ASP A 179 -12.29 -15.29 16.96
N GLY A 180 -12.71 -14.05 16.68
CA GLY A 180 -13.06 -13.04 17.69
C GLY A 180 -11.91 -12.14 18.18
N GLY A 181 -10.70 -12.29 17.63
CA GLY A 181 -9.54 -11.41 17.89
C GLY A 181 -9.31 -10.35 16.80
N GLU A 182 -8.40 -9.39 17.06
CA GLU A 182 -7.96 -8.42 16.04
C GLU A 182 -7.35 -9.15 14.83
N LYS A 183 -7.66 -8.68 13.61
CA LYS A 183 -7.07 -9.19 12.35
C LYS A 183 -5.55 -9.08 12.40
N THR A 184 -4.85 -10.16 12.74
CA THR A 184 -3.39 -10.22 12.61
C THR A 184 -3.04 -10.73 11.21
N ARG A 185 -2.26 -9.94 10.45
CA ARG A 185 -1.71 -10.36 9.14
C ARG A 185 -0.61 -11.45 9.28
N GLU A 186 -0.45 -12.01 10.46
CA GLU A 186 0.57 -13.01 10.80
C GLU A 186 0.14 -14.42 10.37
N ASP A 187 -1.17 -14.66 10.21
CA ASP A 187 -1.66 -15.94 9.71
C ASP A 187 -1.63 -15.97 8.18
N HIS A 188 -0.69 -16.72 7.60
CA HIS A 188 -0.54 -16.89 6.15
C HIS A 188 -1.69 -17.63 5.47
N ARG A 189 -2.60 -18.28 6.22
CA ARG A 189 -3.76 -19.00 5.66
C ARG A 189 -4.76 -18.08 4.97
N HIS A 190 -4.66 -16.75 5.13
CA HIS A 190 -5.48 -15.80 4.38
C HIS A 190 -5.28 -15.93 2.85
N HIS A 191 -4.12 -16.40 2.40
CA HIS A 191 -3.89 -16.73 0.98
C HIS A 191 -4.80 -17.86 0.49
N ALA A 192 -5.14 -18.83 1.35
CA ALA A 192 -6.08 -19.89 1.00
C ALA A 192 -7.52 -19.37 0.89
N VAL A 193 -7.92 -18.43 1.76
CA VAL A 193 -9.21 -17.74 1.64
C VAL A 193 -9.30 -16.99 0.31
N ASP A 194 -8.23 -16.29 -0.07
CA ASP A 194 -8.17 -15.59 -1.35
C ASP A 194 -8.23 -16.55 -2.54
N ALA A 195 -7.57 -17.72 -2.44
CA ALA A 195 -7.64 -18.77 -3.46
C ALA A 195 -9.07 -19.31 -3.64
N ILE A 196 -9.80 -19.59 -2.55
CA ILE A 196 -11.20 -20.02 -2.60
C ILE A 196 -12.04 -18.98 -3.36
N VAL A 197 -11.89 -17.71 -3.02
CA VAL A 197 -12.65 -16.63 -3.67
C VAL A 197 -12.26 -16.52 -5.15
N MET A 198 -10.96 -16.59 -5.48
CA MET A 198 -10.49 -16.55 -6.86
C MET A 198 -11.05 -17.68 -7.70
N THR A 199 -11.18 -18.89 -7.15
CA THR A 199 -11.76 -20.04 -7.85
C THR A 199 -13.25 -19.85 -8.12
N LEU A 200 -13.98 -19.19 -7.21
CA LEU A 200 -15.42 -18.93 -7.35
C LEU A 200 -15.73 -17.64 -8.12
N ALA A 201 -14.72 -16.81 -8.39
CA ALA A 201 -14.87 -15.54 -9.08
C ALA A 201 -14.94 -15.74 -10.60
N ASP A 202 -16.06 -16.25 -11.08
CA ASP A 202 -16.37 -16.39 -12.51
C ASP A 202 -17.11 -15.14 -13.06
N PRO A 203 -17.32 -15.04 -14.40
CA PRO A 203 -18.09 -13.93 -14.98
C PRO A 203 -19.51 -13.77 -14.43
N GLY A 204 -20.16 -14.87 -14.01
CA GLY A 204 -21.48 -14.84 -13.37
C GLY A 204 -21.43 -14.24 -11.98
N ALA A 205 -20.41 -14.55 -11.17
CA ALA A 205 -20.18 -13.93 -9.87
C ALA A 205 -19.96 -12.42 -10.00
N VAL A 206 -19.20 -11.98 -11.01
CA VAL A 206 -19.02 -10.54 -11.30
C VAL A 206 -20.33 -9.89 -11.72
N LYS A 207 -21.13 -10.55 -12.56
CA LYS A 207 -22.46 -10.06 -12.94
C LYS A 207 -23.37 -9.91 -11.72
N HIS A 208 -23.45 -10.92 -10.85
CA HIS A 208 -24.23 -10.82 -9.60
C HIS A 208 -23.76 -9.67 -8.70
N LEU A 209 -22.45 -9.43 -8.63
CA LEU A 209 -21.88 -8.30 -7.87
C LEU A 209 -22.31 -6.95 -8.47
N SER A 210 -22.33 -6.83 -9.79
CA SER A 210 -22.88 -5.67 -10.52
C SER A 210 -24.37 -5.48 -10.27
N ASP A 211 -25.16 -6.54 -10.40
CA ASP A 211 -26.61 -6.51 -10.15
C ASP A 211 -26.90 -6.11 -8.70
N ALA A 212 -26.10 -6.59 -7.75
CA ALA A 212 -26.19 -6.19 -6.35
C ALA A 212 -25.83 -4.72 -6.13
N ALA A 213 -24.87 -4.18 -6.89
CA ALA A 213 -24.53 -2.76 -6.82
C ALA A 213 -25.66 -1.87 -7.35
N GLU A 214 -26.30 -2.29 -8.45
CA GLU A 214 -27.45 -1.59 -9.03
C GLU A 214 -28.65 -1.57 -8.07
N ASN A 215 -28.90 -2.68 -7.38
CA ASN A 215 -30.04 -2.84 -6.47
C ASN A 215 -29.77 -2.37 -5.02
N ALA A 216 -28.57 -1.85 -4.73
CA ALA A 216 -28.20 -1.42 -3.39
C ALA A 216 -29.14 -0.34 -2.80
N PRO A 217 -29.58 0.69 -3.56
CA PRO A 217 -30.50 1.70 -3.05
C PRO A 217 -31.85 1.13 -2.61
N GLN A 218 -32.43 0.19 -3.38
CA GLN A 218 -33.69 -0.47 -3.07
C GLN A 218 -33.58 -1.32 -1.80
N ALA A 219 -32.40 -1.91 -1.56
CA ALA A 219 -32.10 -2.67 -0.35
C ALA A 219 -31.70 -1.78 0.86
N GLY A 220 -31.75 -0.45 0.73
CA GLY A 220 -31.31 0.48 1.78
C GLY A 220 -29.82 0.38 2.12
N ARG A 221 -28.99 -0.13 1.20
CA ARG A 221 -27.55 -0.32 1.39
C ARG A 221 -26.74 0.65 0.54
N ARG A 222 -25.53 0.98 1.01
CA ARG A 222 -24.68 1.99 0.38
C ARG A 222 -24.01 1.53 -0.92
N ARG A 223 -23.58 0.27 -1.00
CA ARG A 223 -22.74 -0.23 -2.12
C ARG A 223 -23.27 -1.45 -2.81
N PHE A 224 -23.77 -2.44 -2.07
CA PHE A 224 -24.30 -3.68 -2.61
C PHE A 224 -25.55 -4.08 -1.82
N ALA A 225 -26.57 -4.56 -2.53
CA ALA A 225 -27.62 -5.39 -1.96
C ALA A 225 -27.02 -6.74 -1.48
N PRO A 226 -27.70 -7.48 -0.59
CA PRO A 226 -27.23 -8.80 -0.16
C PRO A 226 -26.93 -9.73 -1.34
N LEU A 227 -25.68 -10.17 -1.44
CA LEU A 227 -25.24 -11.08 -2.50
C LEU A 227 -25.58 -12.53 -2.12
N LYS A 228 -26.17 -13.29 -3.05
CA LYS A 228 -26.42 -14.71 -2.83
C LYS A 228 -25.08 -15.46 -2.74
N LEU A 229 -24.93 -16.29 -1.71
CA LEU A 229 -23.77 -17.18 -1.60
C LEU A 229 -23.84 -18.26 -2.70
N PRO A 230 -22.70 -18.64 -3.29
CA PRO A 230 -22.58 -19.80 -4.16
C PRO A 230 -23.29 -21.06 -3.62
N TRP A 231 -23.18 -21.31 -2.30
CA TRP A 231 -23.99 -22.26 -1.56
C TRP A 231 -24.14 -21.82 -0.09
N GLU A 232 -25.14 -22.35 0.61
CA GLU A 232 -25.56 -21.89 1.95
C GLU A 232 -24.43 -21.96 2.99
N ARG A 233 -23.62 -23.03 2.94
CA ARG A 233 -22.57 -23.31 3.91
C ARG A 233 -21.20 -22.75 3.53
N LEU A 234 -21.08 -21.92 2.49
CA LEU A 234 -19.80 -21.43 1.96
C LEU A 234 -18.82 -20.96 3.05
N VAL A 235 -19.28 -20.13 3.98
CA VAL A 235 -18.42 -19.57 5.04
C VAL A 235 -17.95 -20.65 6.01
N HIS A 236 -18.84 -21.58 6.37
CA HIS A 236 -18.53 -22.69 7.27
C HIS A 236 -17.53 -23.65 6.63
N ASP A 237 -17.82 -24.10 5.42
CA ASP A 237 -17.00 -25.07 4.70
C ASP A 237 -15.62 -24.48 4.38
N SER A 238 -15.55 -23.18 4.06
CA SER A 238 -14.28 -22.46 3.91
C SER A 238 -13.47 -22.44 5.21
N ARG A 239 -14.13 -22.27 6.36
CA ARG A 239 -13.45 -22.28 7.67
C ARG A 239 -12.89 -23.65 8.01
N GLU A 240 -13.66 -24.72 7.80
CA GLU A 240 -13.17 -26.08 8.02
C GLU A 240 -11.99 -26.42 7.10
N ALA A 241 -12.11 -26.11 5.81
CA ALA A 241 -11.04 -26.34 4.84
C ALA A 241 -9.76 -25.59 5.25
N VAL A 242 -9.87 -24.29 5.55
CA VAL A 242 -8.73 -23.45 5.93
C VAL A 242 -8.11 -23.87 7.27
N ALA A 243 -8.91 -24.30 8.24
CA ALA A 243 -8.41 -24.79 9.53
C ALA A 243 -7.54 -26.06 9.38
N SER A 244 -7.81 -26.88 8.36
CA SER A 244 -7.05 -28.11 8.08
C SER A 244 -5.72 -27.88 7.33
N ILE A 245 -5.44 -26.64 6.90
CA ILE A 245 -4.23 -26.32 6.12
C ILE A 245 -3.01 -26.17 7.03
N THR A 246 -1.99 -26.99 6.76
CA THR A 246 -0.62 -26.77 7.25
C THR A 246 0.14 -25.89 6.27
N ALA A 247 0.57 -24.70 6.71
CA ALA A 247 1.34 -23.79 5.88
C ALA A 247 2.71 -24.38 5.52
N SER A 248 3.02 -24.44 4.23
CA SER A 248 4.34 -24.83 3.73
C SER A 248 5.23 -23.60 3.58
N HIS A 249 6.43 -23.67 4.16
CA HIS A 249 7.43 -22.61 4.03
C HIS A 249 8.58 -23.11 3.17
N ALA A 250 8.87 -22.39 2.09
CA ALA A 250 10.02 -22.71 1.24
C ALA A 250 11.32 -22.56 2.05
N PRO A 251 12.10 -23.64 2.23
CA PRO A 251 13.33 -23.58 3.00
C PRO A 251 14.40 -22.79 2.27
N ASN A 252 15.05 -21.85 2.96
CA ASN A 252 16.25 -21.20 2.45
C ASN A 252 17.49 -21.95 2.94
N ARG A 253 18.13 -22.72 2.04
CA ARG A 253 19.36 -23.48 2.32
C ARG A 253 20.61 -22.82 1.74
N LYS A 254 20.55 -21.52 1.41
CA LYS A 254 21.73 -20.80 0.91
C LYS A 254 22.78 -20.69 2.00
N VAL A 255 23.99 -21.13 1.68
CA VAL A 255 25.17 -20.98 2.55
C VAL A 255 25.79 -19.60 2.40
N SER A 256 25.55 -18.93 1.26
CA SER A 256 26.02 -17.58 1.02
C SER A 256 25.15 -16.54 1.73
N GLY A 257 25.79 -15.51 2.27
CA GLY A 257 25.16 -14.41 2.98
C GLY A 257 26.20 -13.41 3.45
N GLY A 258 25.76 -12.32 4.07
CA GLY A 258 26.68 -11.39 4.72
C GLY A 258 27.43 -12.11 5.84
N LEU A 259 28.74 -12.28 5.68
CA LEU A 259 29.58 -12.98 6.67
C LEU A 259 29.64 -12.22 8.00
N HIS A 260 29.69 -10.89 7.93
CA HIS A 260 29.74 -9.99 9.07
C HIS A 260 29.09 -8.65 8.71
N ASP A 261 28.72 -7.89 9.74
CA ASP A 261 28.26 -6.51 9.56
C ASP A 261 29.38 -5.65 8.97
N GLU A 262 29.03 -4.66 8.15
CA GLU A 262 29.99 -3.71 7.57
C GLU A 262 30.64 -2.80 8.63
N THR A 263 30.03 -2.69 9.80
CA THR A 263 30.50 -1.83 10.87
C THR A 263 31.76 -2.40 11.51
N LEU A 264 32.84 -1.61 11.47
CA LEU A 264 34.10 -1.93 12.14
C LEU A 264 34.13 -1.39 13.56
N TYR A 265 34.50 -2.26 14.49
CA TYR A 265 34.60 -1.97 15.91
C TYR A 265 36.07 -1.85 16.34
N SER A 266 36.30 -1.23 17.51
CA SER A 266 37.60 -1.30 18.17
C SER A 266 37.91 -2.73 18.65
N PRO A 267 39.16 -3.03 18.99
CA PRO A 267 39.48 -4.24 19.74
C PRO A 267 38.60 -4.38 21.01
N PRO A 268 38.19 -5.62 21.37
CA PRO A 268 37.49 -5.92 22.61
C PRO A 268 38.27 -5.42 23.82
N LYS A 269 37.54 -4.89 24.81
CA LYS A 269 38.09 -4.39 26.06
C LYS A 269 37.06 -4.53 27.18
N LYS A 270 37.53 -4.38 28.40
CA LYS A 270 36.68 -4.33 29.59
C LYS A 270 36.20 -2.90 29.84
N ASP A 271 34.94 -2.75 30.24
CA ASP A 271 34.45 -1.49 30.82
C ASP A 271 34.83 -1.40 32.32
N GLY A 272 34.43 -0.33 32.99
CA GLY A 272 34.74 -0.12 34.41
C GLY A 272 34.07 -1.13 35.37
N GLU A 273 33.19 -1.99 34.86
CA GLU A 273 32.52 -3.07 35.60
C GLU A 273 33.00 -4.45 35.10
N GLU A 274 34.16 -4.53 34.43
CA GLU A 274 34.74 -5.78 33.90
C GLU A 274 33.88 -6.51 32.86
N ARG A 275 32.93 -5.79 32.22
CA ARG A 275 32.11 -6.33 31.14
C ARG A 275 32.80 -6.15 29.80
N ASP A 276 32.67 -7.15 28.93
CA ASP A 276 33.20 -7.08 27.56
C ASP A 276 32.45 -6.02 26.75
N CYS A 277 33.23 -5.13 26.14
CA CYS A 277 32.70 -4.09 25.28
C CYS A 277 33.63 -3.78 24.11
N VAL A 278 33.06 -3.13 23.10
CA VAL A 278 33.77 -2.56 21.96
C VAL A 278 33.32 -1.13 21.75
N HIS A 279 34.16 -0.34 21.08
CA HIS A 279 33.84 1.05 20.75
C HIS A 279 33.59 1.20 19.26
N VAL A 280 32.61 2.02 18.89
CA VAL A 280 32.30 2.40 17.51
C VAL A 280 32.03 3.90 17.42
N ARG A 281 32.29 4.53 16.28
CA ARG A 281 31.90 5.94 16.05
C ARG A 281 30.49 6.00 15.48
N LYS A 282 29.60 6.72 16.16
CA LYS A 282 28.24 7.02 15.67
C LYS A 282 28.06 8.52 15.50
N SER A 283 27.28 8.91 14.49
CA SER A 283 26.88 10.31 14.30
C SER A 283 25.86 10.71 15.36
N LEU A 284 25.91 11.97 15.79
CA LEU A 284 24.80 12.59 16.50
C LEU A 284 23.69 12.79 15.46
N SER A 285 22.60 12.01 15.58
CA SER A 285 21.56 11.95 14.56
C SER A 285 20.27 12.59 15.05
N PRO A 286 19.62 13.46 14.25
CA PRO A 286 18.32 14.02 14.57
C PRO A 286 17.20 12.97 14.54
N MET A 287 17.47 11.76 14.03
CA MET A 287 16.52 10.65 13.98
C MET A 287 16.52 9.79 15.26
N LEU A 288 17.36 10.10 16.25
CA LEU A 288 17.30 9.42 17.54
C LEU A 288 15.93 9.69 18.19
N LYS A 289 15.27 8.62 18.65
CA LYS A 289 14.00 8.76 19.40
C LYS A 289 14.29 9.50 20.72
N PRO A 290 13.47 10.49 21.14
CA PRO A 290 13.72 11.25 22.38
C PRO A 290 13.97 10.38 23.62
N LYS A 291 13.16 9.32 23.81
CA LYS A 291 13.30 8.37 24.93
C LYS A 291 14.64 7.60 24.92
N ALA A 292 15.31 7.49 23.78
CA ALA A 292 16.59 6.78 23.65
C ALA A 292 17.81 7.72 23.69
N ALA A 293 17.60 9.04 23.64
CA ALA A 293 18.66 10.02 23.50
C ALA A 293 19.54 10.14 24.76
N ALA A 294 18.92 10.20 25.94
CA ALA A 294 19.65 10.26 27.22
C ALA A 294 20.54 9.02 27.40
N LYS A 295 19.97 7.82 27.20
CA LYS A 295 20.73 6.56 27.26
C LYS A 295 21.85 6.51 26.22
N PHE A 296 21.64 7.07 25.03
CA PHE A 296 22.70 7.19 24.03
C PHE A 296 23.86 8.05 24.51
N VAL A 297 23.59 9.20 25.14
CA VAL A 297 24.64 10.08 25.70
C VAL A 297 25.47 9.35 26.75
N GLU A 298 24.85 8.56 27.64
CA GLU A 298 25.56 7.77 28.65
C GLU A 298 26.58 6.79 28.04
N THR A 299 26.31 6.28 26.83
CA THR A 299 27.25 5.37 26.14
C THR A 299 28.49 6.06 25.57
N ILE A 300 28.53 7.39 25.49
CA ILE A 300 29.68 8.13 24.94
C ILE A 300 30.90 7.88 25.82
N VAL A 301 32.01 7.46 25.22
CA VAL A 301 33.21 7.00 25.96
C VAL A 301 33.94 8.15 26.64
N ASP A 302 34.15 9.25 25.92
CA ASP A 302 34.91 10.40 26.41
C ASP A 302 34.07 11.26 27.36
N PRO A 303 34.48 11.47 28.63
CA PRO A 303 33.68 12.20 29.62
C PRO A 303 33.43 13.67 29.26
N VAL A 304 34.39 14.34 28.62
CA VAL A 304 34.28 15.76 28.24
C VAL A 304 33.29 15.91 27.10
N VAL A 305 33.42 15.05 26.09
CA VAL A 305 32.47 14.99 24.96
C VAL A 305 31.08 14.60 25.45
N ARG A 306 30.97 13.62 26.36
CA ARG A 306 29.70 13.19 26.96
C ARG A 306 28.99 14.36 27.61
N LYS A 307 29.69 15.13 28.45
CA LYS A 307 29.15 16.30 29.13
C LYS A 307 28.72 17.39 28.14
N ALA A 308 29.54 17.67 27.12
CA ALA A 308 29.22 18.68 26.10
C ALA A 308 27.95 18.32 25.32
N VAL A 309 27.82 17.05 24.89
CA VAL A 309 26.64 16.56 24.15
C VAL A 309 25.41 16.51 25.04
N GLY A 310 25.54 16.07 26.30
CA GLY A 310 24.44 16.03 27.27
C GLY A 310 23.88 17.43 27.55
N ASN A 311 24.74 18.39 27.87
CA ASN A 311 24.35 19.77 28.10
C ASN A 311 23.67 20.40 26.87
N HIS A 312 24.16 20.08 25.66
CA HIS A 312 23.54 20.54 24.42
C HIS A 312 22.14 19.95 24.24
N LEU A 313 21.99 18.64 24.43
CA LEU A 313 20.71 17.96 24.33
C LEU A 313 19.68 18.52 25.34
N GLU A 314 20.10 18.79 26.57
CA GLU A 314 19.25 19.41 27.61
C GLU A 314 18.79 20.83 27.24
N ARG A 315 19.68 21.66 26.66
CA ARG A 315 19.32 23.01 26.17
C ARG A 315 18.23 22.99 25.11
N HIS A 316 18.14 21.91 24.33
CA HIS A 316 17.09 21.69 23.35
C HIS A 316 15.92 20.85 23.87
N GLY A 317 15.75 20.76 25.20
CA GLY A 317 14.62 20.09 25.83
C GLY A 317 14.62 18.57 25.69
N GLY A 318 15.79 17.96 25.47
CA GLY A 318 15.90 16.51 25.30
C GLY A 318 15.49 16.00 23.91
N ASP A 319 15.23 16.88 22.94
CA ASP A 319 14.79 16.54 21.59
C ASP A 319 15.98 16.47 20.60
N PRO A 320 16.38 15.28 20.14
CA PRO A 320 17.49 15.12 19.20
C PRO A 320 17.26 15.80 17.86
N LYS A 321 16.01 15.91 17.41
CA LYS A 321 15.68 16.58 16.15
C LYS A 321 15.98 18.07 16.24
N LYS A 322 15.81 18.68 17.39
CA LYS A 322 16.22 20.08 17.60
C LYS A 322 17.73 20.18 17.83
N ALA A 323 18.28 19.29 18.64
CA ALA A 323 19.67 19.36 19.08
C ALA A 323 20.72 19.05 17.99
N PHE A 324 20.40 18.24 16.98
CA PHE A 324 21.39 17.70 16.04
C PHE A 324 21.03 17.89 14.55
N SER A 325 20.10 18.79 14.21
CA SER A 325 19.72 19.04 12.81
C SER A 325 20.58 20.10 12.13
N GLU A 326 20.93 21.17 12.84
CA GLU A 326 21.62 22.32 12.26
C GLU A 326 23.14 22.21 12.42
N ALA A 327 23.89 22.30 11.32
CA ALA A 327 25.35 22.15 11.35
C ALA A 327 26.06 23.30 12.09
N SER A 328 25.42 24.47 12.16
CA SER A 328 25.88 25.66 12.90
C SER A 328 25.66 25.57 14.40
N ASP A 329 24.75 24.71 14.85
CA ASP A 329 24.33 24.56 16.25
C ASP A 329 24.61 23.14 16.77
N MET A 330 25.86 22.69 16.57
CA MET A 330 26.34 21.41 17.08
C MET A 330 27.07 21.58 18.41
N PRO A 331 27.01 20.59 19.32
CA PRO A 331 27.83 20.60 20.53
C PRO A 331 29.30 20.72 20.15
N PHE A 332 30.10 21.44 20.94
CA PHE A 332 31.51 21.68 20.66
C PHE A 332 32.39 21.45 21.88
N ILE A 333 33.67 21.21 21.65
CA ILE A 333 34.72 21.29 22.66
C ILE A 333 35.59 22.52 22.41
N THR A 334 36.13 23.13 23.46
CA THR A 334 37.08 24.24 23.35
C THR A 334 38.49 23.71 23.56
N THR A 335 39.40 23.96 22.61
CA THR A 335 40.81 23.58 22.74
C THR A 335 41.56 24.52 23.69
N GLY A 336 42.77 24.15 24.13
CA GLY A 336 43.61 25.01 24.98
C GLY A 336 43.83 26.41 24.40
N ASP A 337 43.91 26.52 23.08
CA ASP A 337 44.06 27.80 22.34
C ASP A 337 42.73 28.55 22.12
N GLY A 338 41.64 28.14 22.77
CA GLY A 338 40.33 28.79 22.70
C GLY A 338 39.47 28.48 21.45
N ARG A 339 39.95 27.63 20.52
CA ARG A 339 39.18 27.27 19.32
C ARG A 339 38.02 26.34 19.67
N LYS A 340 36.84 26.58 19.07
CA LYS A 340 35.66 25.70 19.20
C LYS A 340 35.64 24.65 18.09
N VAL A 341 35.65 23.38 18.46
CA VAL A 341 35.60 22.25 17.52
C VAL A 341 34.24 21.55 17.64
N PRO A 342 33.40 21.58 16.58
CA PRO A 342 32.09 20.95 16.61
C PRO A 342 32.19 19.42 16.62
N ILE A 343 31.33 18.79 17.41
CA ILE A 343 31.24 17.36 17.62
C ILE A 343 30.11 16.83 16.75
N ARG A 344 30.45 16.18 15.63
CA ARG A 344 29.45 15.54 14.74
C ARG A 344 29.31 14.04 14.96
N LYS A 345 30.39 13.40 15.39
CA LYS A 345 30.47 11.97 15.66
C LYS A 345 31.11 11.74 17.01
N VAL A 346 30.56 10.79 17.76
CA VAL A 346 31.03 10.42 19.09
C VAL A 346 31.44 8.95 19.11
N ARG A 347 32.44 8.62 19.91
CA ARG A 347 32.81 7.23 20.16
C ARG A 347 31.91 6.71 21.28
N VAL A 348 31.14 5.67 20.99
CA VAL A 348 30.20 5.06 21.94
C VAL A 348 30.65 3.65 22.32
N ARG A 349 30.34 3.26 23.55
CA ARG A 349 30.52 1.91 24.09
C ARG A 349 29.35 1.03 23.66
N VAL A 350 29.65 -0.19 23.24
CA VAL A 350 28.68 -1.21 22.86
C VAL A 350 29.06 -2.52 23.56
N HIS A 351 28.15 -3.06 24.36
CA HIS A 351 28.31 -4.34 25.05
C HIS A 351 27.93 -5.50 24.12
N GLN A 352 28.83 -5.79 23.17
CA GLN A 352 28.73 -6.91 22.26
C GLN A 352 30.12 -7.50 22.00
N ARG A 353 30.17 -8.80 21.73
CA ARG A 353 31.41 -9.52 21.47
C ARG A 353 31.76 -9.47 19.98
N ALA A 354 32.70 -8.61 19.61
CA ALA A 354 33.18 -8.54 18.24
C ALA A 354 34.17 -9.68 17.93
N THR A 355 34.02 -10.26 16.74
CA THR A 355 34.90 -11.30 16.20
C THR A 355 36.09 -10.66 15.49
N LYS A 356 37.29 -11.18 15.74
CA LYS A 356 38.51 -10.78 15.04
C LYS A 356 38.55 -11.41 13.65
N LEU A 357 38.77 -10.60 12.63
CA LEU A 357 38.90 -11.03 11.23
C LEU A 357 40.20 -10.50 10.62
N GLY A 358 40.85 -11.32 9.79
CA GLY A 358 42.15 -10.99 9.19
C GLY A 358 43.33 -11.07 10.16
N GLN A 359 44.52 -10.74 9.65
CA GLN A 359 45.78 -10.83 10.39
C GLN A 359 46.64 -9.57 10.19
N GLY A 360 47.53 -9.29 11.14
CA GLY A 360 48.46 -8.15 11.08
C GLY A 360 47.74 -6.80 10.86
N PRO A 361 48.22 -5.95 9.93
CA PRO A 361 47.61 -4.65 9.62
C PRO A 361 46.15 -4.72 9.09
N ARG A 362 45.75 -5.88 8.58
CA ARG A 362 44.39 -6.13 8.07
C ARG A 362 43.42 -6.62 9.14
N THR A 363 43.85 -6.69 10.40
CA THR A 363 42.97 -7.09 11.51
C THR A 363 41.80 -6.12 11.64
N ARG A 364 40.58 -6.67 11.67
CA ARG A 364 39.32 -5.96 11.89
C ARG A 364 38.52 -6.67 12.98
N PHE A 365 37.65 -5.92 13.65
CA PHE A 365 36.70 -6.46 14.63
C PHE A 365 35.30 -6.13 14.16
N VAL A 366 34.47 -7.17 14.00
CA VAL A 366 33.15 -7.08 13.36
C VAL A 366 32.14 -7.93 14.14
N MET A 367 30.85 -7.65 13.98
CA MET A 367 29.80 -8.57 14.44
C MET A 367 29.52 -9.58 13.34
N THR A 368 29.27 -10.84 13.71
CA THR A 368 28.88 -11.89 12.75
C THR A 368 27.55 -11.53 12.10
N GLY A 369 27.44 -11.80 10.81
CA GLY A 369 26.26 -11.46 10.02
C GLY A 369 25.22 -12.57 10.08
N SER A 370 24.90 -13.13 8.91
CA SER A 370 23.89 -14.18 8.79
C SER A 370 24.40 -15.52 9.33
N ASN A 371 23.58 -16.21 10.11
CA ASN A 371 23.81 -17.62 10.42
C ASN A 371 23.25 -18.48 9.28
N SER A 372 24.05 -19.39 8.73
CA SER A 372 23.64 -20.23 7.59
C SER A 372 22.88 -21.48 8.03
N HIS A 373 23.32 -22.16 9.09
CA HIS A 373 22.70 -23.36 9.63
C HIS A 373 23.10 -23.59 11.09
N MET A 374 22.39 -24.49 11.76
CA MET A 374 22.70 -24.96 13.11
C MET A 374 22.77 -26.48 13.05
N GLU A 375 23.87 -27.03 13.55
CA GLU A 375 24.01 -28.48 13.77
C GLU A 375 23.60 -28.80 15.20
N VAL A 376 22.74 -29.81 15.36
CA VAL A 376 22.23 -30.26 16.66
C VAL A 376 22.69 -31.68 16.86
N PHE A 377 23.36 -31.94 17.98
CA PHE A 377 23.87 -33.25 18.37
C PHE A 377 23.16 -33.70 19.65
N GLU A 378 22.82 -34.98 19.72
CA GLU A 378 22.38 -35.63 20.97
C GLU A 378 23.57 -36.42 21.52
N THR A 379 23.91 -36.18 22.78
CA THR A 379 25.06 -36.80 23.48
C THR A 379 24.63 -37.81 24.49
#